data_AF-A0A8K0KHR7-F1
#
_entry.id   AF-A0A8K0KHR7-F1
#
_cell.length_a   1.000
_cell.length_b   1.000
_cell.length_c   1.000
_cell.angle_alpha   90.00
_cell.angle_beta   90.00
_cell.angle_gamma   90.00
#
_symmetry.space_group_name_H-M   'P 1'
#
loop_
_entity.id
_entity.type
_entity.pdbx_description
1 polymer ?
#
loop_
_entity_poly.entity_id
_entity_poly.type
_entity_poly.pdbx_seq_one_letter_code
_entity_poly.pdbx_strand_id
1 'polypeptide(L)'
;MLHSSIFFGAMVKSMAQHLLSSGRIKMHRNERFSSDYLYRVQNLLQVLCPLVTQKYAEMPDETAELNRSIAFFLKRCLSFMDRGYVFRLINGYLGRFSPGDSPALCAYKFTFLQILCSHEHYVALNLPLDSTILSATSRGSTCSSAGRIPSTLDDDGDEIPSEALPSDEFCRHHFLAGLLQREVRASLLESHQVRSTALSVFRQLLTKHELDDRYQTKV
;
A
#
# COMPACT_ATOMS: atom_id res chain seq x y z
N MET A 1 13.63 -18.27 -7.61
CA MET A 1 13.22 -17.20 -6.65
C MET A 1 12.73 -17.76 -5.32
N LEU A 2 12.72 -19.09 -5.15
CA LEU A 2 12.28 -19.79 -3.93
C LEU A 2 13.00 -19.38 -2.64
N HIS A 3 14.26 -18.92 -2.74
CA HIS A 3 15.06 -18.49 -1.60
C HIS A 3 15.09 -16.95 -1.41
N SER A 4 14.21 -16.22 -2.08
CA SER A 4 14.17 -14.75 -2.01
C SER A 4 13.95 -14.23 -0.58
N SER A 5 13.19 -14.96 0.26
CA SER A 5 12.98 -14.64 1.67
C SER A 5 14.27 -14.63 2.49
N ILE A 6 15.22 -15.51 2.17
CA ILE A 6 16.55 -15.54 2.83
C ILE A 6 17.34 -14.27 2.49
N PHE A 7 17.37 -13.90 1.21
CA PHE A 7 18.09 -12.71 0.75
C PHE A 7 17.52 -11.42 1.35
N PHE A 8 16.20 -11.22 1.26
CA PHE A 8 15.56 -10.07 1.88
C PHE A 8 15.67 -10.08 3.40
N GLY A 9 15.62 -11.26 4.02
CA GLY A 9 15.88 -11.43 5.45
C GLY A 9 17.30 -10.98 5.84
N ALA A 10 18.31 -11.32 5.05
CA ALA A 10 19.67 -10.85 5.24
C ALA A 10 19.79 -9.33 5.07
N MET A 11 19.15 -8.75 4.04
CA MET A 11 19.10 -7.30 3.86
C MET A 11 18.49 -6.57 5.07
N VAL A 12 17.36 -7.05 5.58
CA VAL A 12 16.70 -6.45 6.76
C VAL A 12 17.59 -6.52 8.00
N LYS A 13 18.26 -7.66 8.22
CA LYS A 13 19.22 -7.81 9.33
C LYS A 13 20.41 -6.85 9.18
N SER A 14 20.95 -6.72 7.97
CA SER A 14 22.04 -5.77 7.68
C SER A 14 21.60 -4.32 7.88
N MET A 15 20.37 -3.96 7.49
CA MET A 15 19.79 -2.65 7.77
C MET A 15 19.73 -2.37 9.27
N ALA A 16 19.16 -3.31 10.04
CA ALA A 16 19.07 -3.17 11.49
C ALA A 16 20.46 -3.04 12.14
N GLN A 17 21.40 -3.88 11.73
CA GLN A 17 22.78 -3.86 12.23
C GLN A 17 23.48 -2.54 11.90
N HIS A 18 23.29 -1.99 10.69
CA HIS A 18 23.82 -0.68 10.32
C HIS A 18 23.26 0.42 11.22
N LEU A 19 21.94 0.45 11.45
CA LEU A 19 21.30 1.46 12.30
C LEU A 19 21.75 1.41 13.76
N LEU A 20 22.00 0.21 14.28
CA LEU A 20 22.49 0.00 15.64
C LEU A 20 23.98 0.39 15.76
N SER A 21 24.84 -0.13 14.89
CA SER A 21 26.29 0.11 14.93
C SER A 21 26.67 1.56 14.65
N SER A 22 25.92 2.26 13.80
CA SER A 22 26.15 3.69 13.51
C SER A 22 25.41 4.64 14.45
N GLY A 23 24.61 4.14 15.40
CA GLY A 23 23.78 4.96 16.29
C GLY A 23 22.60 5.67 15.60
N ARG A 24 22.39 5.47 14.29
CA ARG A 24 21.36 6.14 13.48
C ARG A 24 19.93 5.73 13.83
N ILE A 25 19.72 4.65 14.58
CA ILE A 25 18.37 4.20 14.97
C ILE A 25 17.56 5.29 15.71
N LYS A 26 18.24 6.19 16.43
CA LYS A 26 17.63 7.32 17.16
C LYS A 26 17.34 8.54 16.28
N MET A 27 17.85 8.59 15.04
CA MET A 27 17.60 9.69 14.11
C MET A 27 16.20 9.61 13.49
N HIS A 28 15.77 10.72 12.89
CA HIS A 28 14.57 10.75 12.06
C HIS A 28 14.69 9.74 10.90
N ARG A 29 13.57 9.12 10.52
CA ARG A 29 13.54 8.01 9.55
C ARG A 29 14.15 8.37 8.18
N ASN A 30 14.03 9.61 7.76
CA ASN A 30 14.58 10.15 6.51
C ASN A 30 16.10 10.34 6.53
N GLU A 31 16.73 10.35 7.70
CA GLU A 31 18.19 10.51 7.84
C GLU A 31 18.91 9.20 8.13
N ARG A 32 18.16 8.11 8.32
CA ARG A 32 18.69 6.81 8.74
C ARG A 32 19.55 6.11 7.69
N PHE A 33 19.29 6.37 6.41
CA PHE A 33 19.99 5.76 5.28
C PHE A 33 20.43 6.81 4.27
N SER A 34 21.54 6.57 3.57
CA SER A 34 22.03 7.44 2.51
C SER A 34 21.16 7.36 1.25
N SER A 35 21.16 8.42 0.44
CA SER A 35 20.47 8.45 -0.85
C SER A 35 20.95 7.34 -1.81
N ASP A 36 22.24 7.01 -1.81
CA ASP A 36 22.79 5.88 -2.58
C ASP A 36 22.18 4.53 -2.16
N TYR A 37 22.03 4.28 -0.85
CA TYR A 37 21.37 3.07 -0.37
C TYR A 37 19.90 3.01 -0.79
N LEU A 38 19.16 4.13 -0.66
CA LEU A 38 17.78 4.23 -1.12
C LEU A 38 17.67 3.96 -2.63
N TYR A 39 18.59 4.48 -3.43
CA TYR A 39 18.63 4.25 -4.87
C TYR A 39 18.86 2.77 -5.21
N ARG A 40 19.79 2.10 -4.52
CA ARG A 40 20.06 0.66 -4.72
C ARG A 40 18.87 -0.22 -4.38
N VAL A 41 18.17 0.07 -3.29
CA VAL A 41 16.93 -0.64 -2.92
C VAL A 41 15.85 -0.46 -3.98
N GLN A 42 15.69 0.75 -4.50
CA GLN A 42 14.73 1.03 -5.56
C GLN A 42 15.06 0.25 -6.85
N ASN A 43 16.32 0.29 -7.29
CA ASN A 43 16.76 -0.43 -8.49
C ASN A 43 16.58 -1.95 -8.36
N LEU A 44 16.91 -2.50 -7.19
CA LEU A 44 16.69 -3.93 -6.92
C LEU A 44 15.23 -4.30 -7.14
N LEU A 45 14.30 -3.52 -6.56
CA LEU A 45 12.87 -3.77 -6.77
C LEU A 45 12.49 -3.59 -8.24
N GLN A 46 12.97 -2.55 -8.93
CA GLN A 46 12.67 -2.35 -10.36
C GLN A 46 13.06 -3.55 -11.24
N VAL A 47 14.13 -4.28 -10.89
CA VAL A 47 14.55 -5.51 -11.58
C VAL A 47 13.68 -6.70 -11.20
N LEU A 48 13.29 -6.83 -9.93
CA LEU A 48 12.54 -7.99 -9.43
C LEU A 48 11.04 -7.94 -9.74
N CYS A 49 10.42 -6.76 -9.73
CA CYS A 49 8.97 -6.61 -9.92
C CYS A 49 8.47 -7.19 -11.26
N PRO A 50 9.12 -6.94 -12.42
CA PRO A 50 8.71 -7.55 -13.69
C PRO A 50 8.78 -9.08 -13.66
N LEU A 51 9.70 -9.66 -12.90
CA LEU A 51 9.83 -11.11 -12.81
C LEU A 51 8.58 -11.74 -12.18
N VAL A 52 7.95 -11.06 -11.21
CA VAL A 52 6.70 -11.53 -10.61
C VAL A 52 5.59 -11.54 -11.67
N THR A 53 5.41 -10.46 -12.43
CA THR A 53 4.26 -10.32 -13.34
C THR A 53 4.46 -11.01 -14.69
N GLN A 54 5.70 -11.20 -15.14
CA GLN A 54 6.00 -11.82 -16.43
C GLN A 54 6.21 -13.33 -16.34
N LYS A 55 6.69 -13.84 -15.19
CA LYS A 55 7.02 -15.27 -15.04
C LYS A 55 6.03 -16.07 -14.21
N TYR A 56 4.92 -15.46 -13.76
CA TYR A 56 3.96 -16.14 -12.87
C TYR A 56 3.35 -17.42 -13.45
N ALA A 57 3.15 -17.48 -14.76
CA ALA A 57 2.58 -18.65 -15.43
C ALA A 57 3.61 -19.78 -15.61
N GLU A 58 4.88 -19.42 -15.81
CA GLU A 58 5.98 -20.38 -16.00
C GLU A 58 6.48 -20.94 -14.67
N MET A 59 6.53 -20.09 -13.63
CA MET A 59 7.13 -20.39 -12.32
C MET A 59 6.23 -19.89 -11.18
N PRO A 60 5.04 -20.49 -10.98
CA PRO A 60 4.05 -19.99 -10.03
C PRO A 60 4.56 -20.00 -8.59
N ASP A 61 5.18 -21.08 -8.13
CA ASP A 61 5.64 -21.18 -6.74
C ASP A 61 6.76 -20.16 -6.44
N GLU A 62 7.73 -20.03 -7.34
CA GLU A 62 8.83 -19.09 -7.20
C GLU A 62 8.37 -17.63 -7.23
N THR A 63 7.46 -17.29 -8.14
CA THR A 63 6.95 -15.91 -8.25
C THR A 63 6.01 -15.55 -7.11
N ALA A 64 5.21 -16.51 -6.60
CA ALA A 64 4.40 -16.32 -5.41
C ALA A 64 5.30 -16.06 -4.18
N GLU A 65 6.37 -16.82 -4.02
CA GLU A 65 7.34 -16.62 -2.92
C GLU A 65 8.11 -15.30 -3.07
N LEU A 66 8.48 -14.91 -4.29
CA LEU A 66 9.08 -13.61 -4.55
C LEU A 66 8.13 -12.46 -4.20
N ASN A 67 6.86 -12.55 -4.60
CA ASN A 67 5.82 -11.57 -4.27
C ASN A 67 5.68 -11.41 -2.74
N ARG A 68 5.58 -12.52 -2.00
CA ARG A 68 5.51 -12.49 -0.53
C ARG A 68 6.77 -11.90 0.08
N SER A 69 7.94 -12.29 -0.42
CA SER A 69 9.23 -11.81 0.10
C SER A 69 9.42 -10.31 -0.11
N ILE A 70 9.02 -9.76 -1.27
CA ILE A 70 9.01 -8.31 -1.52
C ILE A 70 8.02 -7.62 -0.56
N ALA A 71 6.83 -8.17 -0.36
CA ALA A 71 5.84 -7.61 0.56
C ALA A 71 6.37 -7.54 2.00
N PHE A 72 6.97 -8.62 2.49
CA PHE A 72 7.55 -8.67 3.83
C PHE A 72 8.76 -7.73 3.97
N PHE A 73 9.59 -7.63 2.93
CA PHE A 73 10.69 -6.67 2.91
C PHE A 73 10.19 -5.24 3.05
N LEU A 74 9.25 -4.82 2.19
CA LEU A 74 8.66 -3.47 2.26
C LEU A 74 7.94 -3.22 3.58
N LYS A 75 7.24 -4.22 4.12
CA LYS A 75 6.65 -4.17 5.46
C LYS A 75 7.71 -3.85 6.52
N ARG A 76 8.88 -4.49 6.50
CA ARG A 76 9.98 -4.20 7.44
C ARG A 76 10.61 -2.83 7.18
N CYS A 77 10.68 -2.39 5.93
CA CYS A 77 11.17 -1.06 5.58
C CYS A 77 10.31 0.06 6.20
N LEU A 78 9.00 -0.13 6.41
CA LEU A 78 8.14 0.84 7.11
C LEU A 78 8.58 1.12 8.56
N SER A 79 9.25 0.16 9.22
CA SER A 79 9.80 0.35 10.56
C SER A 79 11.13 1.10 10.53
N PHE A 80 11.99 0.82 9.54
CA PHE A 80 13.36 1.31 9.49
C PHE A 80 13.59 2.59 8.68
N MET A 81 12.91 2.76 7.55
CA MET A 81 13.19 3.77 6.53
C MET A 81 12.14 4.89 6.51
N ASP A 82 12.38 5.94 5.74
CA ASP A 82 11.38 6.96 5.47
C ASP A 82 10.10 6.35 4.89
N ARG A 83 8.95 6.67 5.50
CA ARG A 83 7.67 6.07 5.12
C ARG A 83 7.21 6.55 3.74
N GLY A 84 7.43 7.82 3.40
CA GLY A 84 7.08 8.37 2.10
C GLY A 84 7.87 7.69 0.96
N TYR A 85 9.15 7.41 1.17
CA TYR A 85 9.96 6.60 0.28
C TYR A 85 9.40 5.17 0.13
N VAL A 86 9.07 4.48 1.22
CA VAL A 86 8.53 3.11 1.15
C VAL A 86 7.16 3.08 0.47
N PHE A 87 6.30 4.06 0.71
CA PHE A 87 5.01 4.21 0.02
C PHE A 87 5.17 4.37 -1.49
N ARG A 88 6.17 5.13 -1.95
CA ARG A 88 6.49 5.21 -3.39
C ARG A 88 6.90 3.86 -3.98
N LEU A 89 7.67 3.05 -3.25
CA LEU A 89 8.03 1.70 -3.69
C LEU A 89 6.80 0.78 -3.77
N ILE A 90 5.92 0.83 -2.76
CA ILE A 90 4.66 0.07 -2.73
C ILE A 90 3.79 0.43 -3.94
N ASN A 91 3.61 1.73 -4.21
CA ASN A 91 2.83 2.17 -5.36
C ASN A 91 3.49 1.77 -6.69
N GLY A 92 4.81 1.86 -6.79
CA GLY A 92 5.56 1.43 -7.98
C GLY A 92 5.47 -0.08 -8.25
N TYR A 93 5.30 -0.90 -7.20
CA TYR A 93 5.02 -2.32 -7.33
C TYR A 93 3.60 -2.58 -7.82
N LEU A 94 2.61 -1.97 -7.18
CA LEU A 94 1.20 -2.16 -7.54
C LEU A 94 0.87 -1.64 -8.93
N GLY A 95 1.56 -0.60 -9.40
CA GLY A 95 1.45 -0.11 -10.77
C GLY A 95 1.94 -1.10 -11.85
N ARG A 96 2.44 -2.29 -11.47
CA ARG A 96 2.75 -3.38 -12.40
C ARG A 96 1.59 -4.32 -12.68
N PHE A 97 0.50 -4.19 -11.91
CA PHE A 97 -0.72 -4.94 -12.10
C PHE A 97 -1.73 -4.07 -12.83
N SER A 98 -2.49 -4.66 -13.75
CA SER A 98 -3.52 -3.99 -14.56
C SER A 98 -4.91 -4.59 -14.30
N PRO A 99 -5.99 -3.79 -14.47
CA PRO A 99 -7.33 -4.35 -14.58
C PRO A 99 -7.39 -5.40 -15.71
N GLY A 100 -8.13 -6.49 -15.50
CA GLY A 100 -8.17 -7.63 -16.43
C GLY A 100 -6.98 -8.58 -16.38
N ASP A 101 -6.01 -8.39 -15.48
CA ASP A 101 -4.95 -9.38 -15.22
C ASP A 101 -5.53 -10.75 -14.83
N SER A 102 -4.72 -11.81 -15.01
CA SER A 102 -5.15 -13.16 -14.65
C SER A 102 -5.53 -13.27 -13.16
N PRO A 103 -6.44 -14.19 -12.78
CA PRO A 103 -6.82 -14.39 -11.38
C PRO A 103 -5.63 -14.67 -10.46
N ALA A 104 -4.57 -15.31 -10.97
CA ALA A 104 -3.34 -15.57 -10.23
C ALA A 104 -2.58 -14.27 -9.86
N LEU A 105 -2.42 -13.36 -10.82
CA LEU A 105 -1.80 -12.05 -10.56
C LEU A 105 -2.64 -11.20 -9.62
N CYS A 106 -3.97 -11.27 -9.74
CA CYS A 106 -4.85 -10.62 -8.78
C CYS A 106 -4.66 -11.18 -7.35
N ALA A 107 -4.54 -12.50 -7.21
CA ALA A 107 -4.23 -13.12 -5.92
C ALA A 107 -2.86 -12.66 -5.37
N TYR A 108 -1.85 -12.46 -6.22
CA TYR A 108 -0.55 -11.91 -5.80
C TYR A 108 -0.71 -10.48 -5.28
N LYS A 109 -1.44 -9.63 -6.00
CA LYS A 109 -1.74 -8.24 -5.60
C LYS A 109 -2.40 -8.18 -4.22
N PHE A 110 -3.42 -9.00 -3.99
CA PHE A 110 -4.11 -9.03 -2.69
C PHE A 110 -3.29 -9.66 -1.57
N THR A 111 -2.49 -10.69 -1.86
CA THR A 111 -1.53 -11.25 -0.88
C THR A 111 -0.51 -10.19 -0.45
N PHE A 112 0.00 -9.42 -1.40
CA PHE A 112 0.95 -8.35 -1.14
C PHE A 112 0.34 -7.26 -0.24
N LEU A 113 -0.87 -6.79 -0.57
CA LEU A 113 -1.61 -5.82 0.24
C LEU A 113 -1.93 -6.37 1.64
N GLN A 114 -2.32 -7.63 1.75
CA GLN A 114 -2.60 -8.27 3.04
C GLN A 114 -1.39 -8.24 3.97
N ILE A 115 -0.20 -8.56 3.44
CA ILE A 115 1.04 -8.52 4.21
C ILE A 115 1.33 -7.09 4.68
N LEU A 116 1.22 -6.08 3.82
CA LEU A 116 1.46 -4.68 4.19
C LEU A 116 0.44 -4.15 5.19
N CYS A 117 -0.85 -4.42 5.00
CA CYS A 117 -1.92 -3.99 5.90
C CYS A 117 -1.87 -4.71 7.26
N SER A 118 -1.12 -5.81 7.38
CA SER A 118 -0.84 -6.46 8.66
C SER A 118 0.34 -5.83 9.44
N HIS A 119 0.79 -4.64 9.05
CA HIS A 119 1.88 -3.92 9.73
C HIS A 119 1.50 -3.54 11.17
N GLU A 120 2.48 -3.58 12.07
CA GLU A 120 2.28 -3.36 13.50
C GLU A 120 1.72 -1.96 13.81
N HIS A 121 2.08 -0.96 13.00
CA HIS A 121 1.58 0.40 13.12
C HIS A 121 0.51 0.75 12.10
N TYR A 122 -0.30 -0.22 11.66
CA TYR A 122 -1.30 0.00 10.60
C TYR A 122 -2.20 1.20 10.87
N VAL A 123 -2.80 1.32 12.07
CA VAL A 123 -3.66 2.46 12.40
C VAL A 123 -2.91 3.79 12.29
N ALA A 124 -1.72 3.90 12.88
CA ALA A 124 -0.92 5.12 12.81
C ALA A 124 -0.43 5.50 11.39
N LEU A 125 -0.34 4.52 10.48
CA LEU A 125 -0.02 4.77 9.06
C LEU A 125 -1.23 5.23 8.26
N ASN A 126 -2.43 5.09 8.82
CA ASN A 126 -3.71 5.52 8.26
C ASN A 126 -4.37 6.52 9.20
N LEU A 127 -3.63 7.41 9.85
CA LEU A 127 -4.24 8.60 10.46
C LEU A 127 -4.16 9.74 9.45
N PRO A 128 -5.16 10.64 9.40
CA PRO A 128 -5.10 11.81 8.55
C PRO A 128 -3.82 12.58 8.89
N LEU A 129 -2.93 12.75 7.91
CA LEU A 129 -1.83 13.69 8.02
C LEU A 129 -2.45 15.08 7.98
N ASP A 130 -2.17 15.94 8.97
CA ASP A 130 -2.68 17.30 9.00
C ASP A 130 -2.49 17.98 7.63
N SER A 131 -3.59 18.47 7.08
CA SER A 131 -3.73 19.02 5.72
C SER A 131 -2.74 20.15 5.39
N THR A 132 -2.09 20.71 6.41
CA THR A 132 -1.04 21.73 6.28
C THR A 132 0.21 21.20 5.56
N ILE A 133 0.56 19.91 5.69
CA ILE A 133 1.77 19.33 5.06
C ILE A 133 1.53 18.99 3.58
N LEU A 134 0.32 18.58 3.20
CA LEU A 134 -0.02 18.25 1.81
C LEU A 134 -0.07 19.50 0.91
N SER A 135 -0.46 20.67 1.46
CA SER A 135 -0.47 21.94 0.71
C SER A 135 0.94 22.47 0.38
N ALA A 136 1.97 22.04 1.10
CA ALA A 136 3.35 22.44 0.83
C ALA A 136 3.92 21.76 -0.42
N THR A 137 3.43 20.58 -0.80
CA THR A 137 3.89 19.82 -1.97
C THR A 137 3.07 20.05 -3.25
N SER A 138 1.94 20.77 -3.17
CA SER A 138 1.06 21.07 -4.32
C SER A 138 1.12 22.53 -4.79
N ARG A 139 2.21 23.26 -4.53
CA ARG A 139 2.47 24.57 -5.15
C ARG A 139 2.95 24.38 -6.60
N GLY A 140 2.06 23.90 -7.47
CA GLY A 140 2.39 23.64 -8.86
C GLY A 140 1.28 22.98 -9.65
N SER A 141 0.02 23.38 -9.48
CA SER A 141 -1.06 23.03 -10.41
C SER A 141 -2.19 24.05 -10.28
N THR A 142 -2.09 25.13 -11.04
CA THR A 142 -3.24 25.97 -11.38
C THR A 142 -4.06 25.23 -12.42
N CYS A 143 -5.24 24.74 -12.06
CA CYS A 143 -6.31 24.53 -13.04
C CYS A 143 -7.60 25.14 -12.47
N SER A 144 -7.79 26.40 -12.86
CA SER A 144 -9.07 27.08 -12.94
C SER A 144 -10.01 26.35 -13.89
N SER A 145 -11.20 25.98 -13.43
CA SER A 145 -12.39 25.93 -14.28
C SER A 145 -13.64 26.17 -13.44
N ALA A 146 -14.31 27.26 -13.81
CA ALA A 146 -15.54 27.78 -13.27
C ALA A 146 -16.75 26.88 -13.53
N GLY A 147 -17.74 26.97 -12.65
CA GLY A 147 -19.10 26.47 -12.87
C GLY A 147 -20.00 26.92 -11.71
N ARG A 148 -20.66 28.06 -11.87
CA ARG A 148 -21.50 28.72 -10.85
C ARG A 148 -22.95 28.76 -11.36
N ILE A 149 -23.90 28.50 -10.43
CA ILE A 149 -25.33 28.96 -10.35
C ILE A 149 -26.39 28.15 -11.16
N PRO A 150 -27.70 28.04 -10.75
CA PRO A 150 -28.43 28.34 -9.48
C PRO A 150 -29.29 27.19 -8.90
N SER A 151 -29.73 27.39 -7.66
CA SER A 151 -30.85 26.74 -6.96
C SER A 151 -32.24 27.16 -7.47
N THR A 152 -33.15 26.19 -7.70
CA THR A 152 -34.61 26.33 -7.55
C THR A 152 -35.24 24.96 -7.24
N LEU A 153 -36.41 25.02 -6.61
CA LEU A 153 -37.09 24.03 -5.77
C LEU A 153 -37.79 22.88 -6.52
N ASP A 154 -38.17 21.88 -5.72
CA ASP A 154 -39.21 20.85 -5.88
C ASP A 154 -38.91 19.63 -6.78
N ASP A 155 -38.79 18.44 -6.19
CA ASP A 155 -39.62 17.24 -6.47
C ASP A 155 -39.14 16.02 -5.65
N ASP A 156 -40.08 15.21 -5.18
CA ASP A 156 -39.91 14.01 -4.37
C ASP A 156 -39.02 12.95 -5.04
N GLY A 157 -38.00 12.48 -4.32
CA GLY A 157 -37.23 11.30 -4.68
C GLY A 157 -36.25 10.95 -3.57
N ASP A 158 -36.41 9.75 -3.00
CA ASP A 158 -35.43 9.12 -2.10
C ASP A 158 -34.06 9.01 -2.79
N GLU A 159 -33.27 10.07 -2.75
CA GLU A 159 -31.84 10.04 -3.07
C GLU A 159 -31.13 9.37 -1.89
N ILE A 160 -30.87 8.08 -2.06
CA ILE A 160 -29.91 7.32 -1.26
C ILE A 160 -28.66 8.18 -1.10
N PRO A 161 -28.28 8.63 0.11
CA PRO A 161 -27.06 9.39 0.29
C PRO A 161 -25.91 8.56 -0.26
N SER A 162 -25.16 9.13 -1.21
CA SER A 162 -23.93 8.55 -1.75
C SER A 162 -22.81 8.60 -0.69
N GLU A 163 -23.09 8.05 0.49
CA GLU A 163 -22.22 7.99 1.68
C GLU A 163 -21.52 6.62 1.82
N ALA A 164 -21.55 5.77 0.80
CA ALA A 164 -20.97 4.42 0.86
C ALA A 164 -19.65 4.26 0.09
N LEU A 165 -19.10 5.34 -0.46
CA LEU A 165 -17.83 5.28 -1.19
C LEU A 165 -16.80 6.18 -0.49
N PRO A 166 -15.67 5.63 -0.01
CA PRO A 166 -14.56 6.43 0.46
C PRO A 166 -14.20 7.45 -0.62
N SER A 167 -14.25 8.74 -0.28
CA SER A 167 -13.87 9.81 -1.20
C SER A 167 -12.40 9.64 -1.62
N ASP A 168 -12.04 10.12 -2.81
CA ASP A 168 -10.62 10.16 -3.25
C ASP A 168 -9.74 10.87 -2.21
N GLU A 169 -10.34 11.80 -1.47
CA GLU A 169 -9.76 12.48 -0.32
C GLU A 169 -9.46 11.53 0.85
N PHE A 170 -10.34 10.60 1.22
CA PHE A 170 -10.04 9.56 2.23
C PHE A 170 -8.81 8.72 1.82
N CYS A 171 -8.70 8.36 0.54
CA CYS A 171 -7.56 7.58 0.05
C CYS A 171 -6.23 8.36 0.11
N ARG A 172 -6.26 9.70 0.01
CA ARG A 172 -5.10 10.57 0.16
C ARG A 172 -4.61 10.67 1.60
N HIS A 173 -5.53 10.64 2.56
CA HIS A 173 -5.22 10.77 3.98
C HIS A 173 -4.84 9.44 4.64
N HIS A 174 -5.32 8.31 4.09
CA HIS A 174 -5.14 6.97 4.65
C HIS A 174 -4.44 6.04 3.64
N PHE A 175 -3.10 6.13 3.50
CA PHE A 175 -2.40 5.51 2.36
C PHE A 175 -2.67 4.00 2.19
N LEU A 176 -2.43 3.16 3.21
CA LEU A 176 -2.57 1.70 3.05
C LEU A 176 -4.05 1.26 2.99
N ALA A 177 -4.92 1.89 3.78
CA ALA A 177 -6.35 1.60 3.81
C ALA A 177 -7.03 2.06 2.52
N GLY A 178 -6.75 3.27 2.05
CA GLY A 178 -7.23 3.82 0.79
C GLY A 178 -6.74 3.01 -0.41
N LEU A 179 -5.47 2.59 -0.40
CA LEU A 179 -4.92 1.72 -1.42
C LEU A 179 -5.64 0.36 -1.48
N LEU A 180 -5.85 -0.27 -0.32
CA LEU A 180 -6.63 -1.51 -0.24
C LEU A 180 -8.06 -1.32 -0.75
N GLN A 181 -8.77 -0.27 -0.30
CA GLN A 181 -10.13 0.02 -0.71
C GLN A 181 -10.22 0.30 -2.22
N ARG A 182 -9.28 1.03 -2.79
CA ARG A 182 -9.19 1.28 -4.24
C ARG A 182 -9.07 -0.02 -5.02
N GLU A 183 -8.17 -0.91 -4.61
CA GLU A 183 -7.97 -2.20 -5.29
C GLU A 183 -9.17 -3.15 -5.10
N VAL A 184 -9.81 -3.15 -3.92
CA VAL A 184 -11.07 -3.90 -3.69
C VAL A 184 -12.15 -3.37 -4.62
N ARG A 185 -12.37 -2.06 -4.67
CA ARG A 185 -13.37 -1.42 -5.53
C ARG A 185 -13.14 -1.75 -7.00
N ALA A 186 -11.90 -1.64 -7.49
CA ALA A 186 -11.56 -2.00 -8.87
C ALA A 186 -11.88 -3.48 -9.15
N SER A 187 -11.62 -4.35 -8.18
CA SER A 187 -11.88 -5.79 -8.31
C SER A 187 -13.37 -6.15 -8.32
N LEU A 188 -14.26 -5.29 -7.83
CA LEU A 188 -15.72 -5.54 -7.83
C LEU A 188 -16.33 -5.63 -9.23
N LEU A 189 -15.65 -5.11 -10.25
CA LEU A 189 -16.08 -5.17 -11.65
C LEU A 189 -15.49 -6.37 -12.41
N GLU A 190 -14.65 -7.17 -11.75
CA GLU A 190 -13.94 -8.30 -12.36
C GLU A 190 -14.71 -9.63 -12.18
N SER A 191 -14.10 -10.73 -12.64
CA SER A 191 -14.65 -12.08 -12.49
C SER A 191 -15.02 -12.44 -11.05
N HIS A 192 -15.95 -13.39 -10.87
CA HIS A 192 -16.37 -13.87 -9.54
C HIS A 192 -15.18 -14.31 -8.67
N GLN A 193 -14.19 -15.00 -9.24
CA GLN A 193 -13.01 -15.47 -8.51
C GLN A 193 -12.17 -14.30 -7.97
N VAL A 194 -11.94 -13.27 -8.78
CA VAL A 194 -11.22 -12.06 -8.38
C VAL A 194 -11.97 -11.32 -7.28
N ARG A 195 -13.28 -11.10 -7.47
CA ARG A 195 -14.16 -10.47 -6.47
C ARG A 195 -14.13 -11.18 -5.13
N SER A 196 -14.28 -12.51 -5.15
CA SER A 196 -14.25 -13.34 -3.95
C SER A 196 -12.91 -13.21 -3.21
N THR A 197 -11.80 -13.24 -3.94
CA THR A 197 -10.45 -13.08 -3.37
C THR A 197 -10.27 -11.72 -2.71
N ALA A 198 -10.64 -10.65 -3.40
CA ALA A 198 -10.56 -9.28 -2.89
C ALA A 198 -11.37 -9.08 -1.60
N LEU A 199 -12.63 -9.51 -1.62
CA LEU A 199 -13.54 -9.41 -0.48
C LEU A 199 -13.09 -10.28 0.69
N SER A 200 -12.57 -11.48 0.43
CA SER A 200 -12.04 -12.37 1.46
C SER A 200 -10.86 -11.73 2.19
N VAL A 201 -9.88 -11.20 1.46
CA VAL A 201 -8.73 -10.52 2.05
C VAL A 201 -9.15 -9.27 2.82
N PHE A 202 -10.07 -8.47 2.27
CA PHE A 202 -10.61 -7.30 2.95
C PHE A 202 -11.28 -7.67 4.29
N ARG A 203 -12.15 -8.67 4.28
CA ARG A 203 -12.82 -9.17 5.51
C ARG A 203 -11.81 -9.69 6.52
N GLN A 204 -10.83 -10.49 6.09
CA GLN A 204 -9.78 -11.00 6.98
C GLN A 204 -8.99 -9.87 7.64
N LEU A 205 -8.68 -8.79 6.91
CA LEU A 205 -7.99 -7.64 7.47
C LEU A 205 -8.87 -6.87 8.45
N LEU A 206 -10.15 -6.64 8.14
CA LEU A 206 -11.10 -6.02 9.07
C LEU A 206 -11.22 -6.81 10.36
N THR A 207 -11.49 -8.12 10.27
CA THR A 207 -11.57 -8.99 11.45
C THR A 207 -10.27 -8.99 12.24
N LYS A 208 -9.12 -9.04 11.55
CA LYS A 208 -7.82 -8.98 12.22
C LYS A 208 -7.61 -7.67 12.97
N HIS A 209 -8.00 -6.53 12.40
CA HIS A 209 -7.83 -5.23 13.03
C HIS A 209 -8.86 -4.99 14.14
N GLU A 210 -10.08 -5.49 13.99
CA GLU A 210 -11.11 -5.46 15.04
C GLU A 210 -10.68 -6.25 16.28
N LEU A 211 -10.07 -7.41 16.09
CA LEU A 211 -9.62 -8.31 17.17
C LEU A 211 -8.20 -8.02 17.68
N ASP A 212 -7.54 -6.95 17.20
CA ASP A 212 -6.18 -6.63 17.63
C ASP A 212 -6.21 -5.92 18.99
N ASP A 213 -5.73 -6.61 20.03
CA ASP A 213 -5.73 -6.13 21.42
C ASP A 213 -5.10 -4.74 21.58
N ARG A 214 -4.17 -4.36 20.70
CA ARG A 214 -3.51 -3.06 20.72
C ARG A 214 -4.46 -1.90 20.42
N TYR A 215 -5.60 -2.16 19.78
CA TYR A 215 -6.63 -1.17 19.47
C TYR A 215 -7.79 -1.18 20.45
N GLN A 216 -7.88 -2.17 21.35
CA GLN A 216 -8.94 -2.26 22.35
C GLN A 216 -8.75 -1.27 23.51
N THR A 217 -7.58 -0.63 23.65
CA THR A 217 -7.22 0.19 24.82
C THR A 217 -7.40 1.70 24.67
N LYS A 218 -8.30 2.19 23.81
CA LYS A 218 -8.63 3.63 23.76
C LYS A 218 -10.09 3.89 23.39
N VAL A 219 -10.93 4.04 24.43
CA VAL A 219 -12.07 4.96 24.45
C VAL A 219 -11.87 5.88 25.65
#